data_AF-A0A951I1D6-F1
#
_entry.id   AF-A0A951I1D6-F1
#
_cell.length_a   1.000
_cell.length_b   1.000
_cell.length_c   1.000
_cell.angle_alpha   90.00
_cell.angle_beta   90.00
_cell.angle_gamma   90.00
#
_symmetry.space_group_name_H-M   'P 1'
#
loop_
_entity.id
_entity.type
_entity.pdbx_description
1 polymer ?
#
loop_
_entity_poly.entity_id
_entity_poly.type
_entity_poly.pdbx_seq_one_letter_code
_entity_poly.pdbx_strand_id
1 'polypeptide(L)'
;DGLEKLVELRRSEGVYSITASIIRLSPDSIAEATRGFEDEARIAEELKSLLSSRQEVYAAYVVTHFNYRPMDELTVFIGGDCYRTGEEIKDLKSVLSRTKDLAQAMIRKAVMIFPDIPTLHGGKKGEWIILDREGRKIEGLSEEAIVALGTLIIPKGIKFLNDYKEMSAQARGVFEAFPARNVIRPDTASPDVVSGPNWKAMCQVWQQRGLDLSYVTCLPEDLSGPRVPSSYSTGYGVVATAVKLVQHYFRERPLGEIRFLLEALGGVGQATIEKLLADGCRPENITAFDKSAKACKLVSEKFGIRALTSSHDEFYRSLDGSQQYDVWINNGEGDNTLPEHVDKLLASGVKIFCGAANNFLQQSRKRESLQKIFDGGAWAWPDEAASGGGWTLAVIDVLTRSKGERSSSQEVRNQILETIISRNEKLVDEVVGGLIASGQADGQSIWRKVAQSINERVDHTLDREFAPEDIARQADVTTWRLT
;
A
#
# COMPACT_ATOMS: atom_id res chain seq x y z
N ASP A 1 -19.81 22.52 17.21
CA ASP A 1 -20.34 21.95 15.95
C ASP A 1 -19.32 21.10 15.17
N GLY A 2 -18.18 21.62 14.67
CA GLY A 2 -17.27 20.85 13.81
C GLY A 2 -16.56 19.66 14.49
N LEU A 3 -16.08 19.85 15.72
CA LEU A 3 -15.42 18.79 16.51
C LEU A 3 -16.40 17.67 16.90
N GLU A 4 -17.63 18.02 17.27
CA GLU A 4 -18.67 17.06 17.64
C GLU A 4 -19.01 16.14 16.45
N LYS A 5 -19.14 16.71 15.25
CA LYS A 5 -19.34 15.93 14.02
C LYS A 5 -18.19 14.98 13.72
N LEU A 6 -16.94 15.39 13.95
CA LEU A 6 -15.78 14.49 13.79
C LEU A 6 -15.79 13.36 14.83
N VAL A 7 -16.20 13.64 16.08
CA VAL A 7 -16.34 12.62 17.12
C VAL A 7 -17.46 11.63 16.80
N GLU A 8 -18.61 12.12 16.34
CA GLU A 8 -19.73 11.29 15.87
C GLU A 8 -19.30 10.41 14.70
N LEU A 9 -18.63 10.98 13.70
CA LEU A 9 -18.16 10.25 12.54
C LEU A 9 -17.10 9.20 12.92
N ARG A 10 -16.15 9.55 13.78
CA ARG A 10 -15.17 8.59 14.33
C ARG A 10 -15.85 7.38 14.96
N ARG A 11 -16.88 7.63 15.79
CA ARG A 11 -17.65 6.58 16.47
C ARG A 11 -18.49 5.76 15.49
N SER A 12 -19.16 6.40 14.53
CA SER A 12 -19.98 5.69 13.54
C SER A 12 -19.17 4.82 12.59
N GLU A 13 -17.96 5.28 12.22
CA GLU A 13 -17.05 4.53 11.35
C GLU A 13 -16.22 3.48 12.10
N GLY A 14 -16.29 3.44 13.43
CA GLY A 14 -15.58 2.43 14.23
C GLY A 14 -14.05 2.55 14.18
N VAL A 15 -13.53 3.76 13.98
CA VAL A 15 -12.08 4.02 13.92
C VAL A 15 -11.56 4.58 15.24
N TYR A 16 -10.28 4.32 15.57
CA TYR A 16 -9.70 4.80 16.80
C TYR A 16 -9.56 6.32 16.83
N SER A 17 -8.88 6.90 15.83
CA SER A 17 -8.65 8.34 15.76
C SER A 17 -8.74 8.87 14.34
N ILE A 18 -9.14 10.13 14.25
CA ILE A 18 -9.13 10.92 13.03
C ILE A 18 -8.36 12.21 13.36
N THR A 19 -7.40 12.56 12.52
CA THR A 19 -6.72 13.85 12.58
C THR A 19 -6.94 14.58 11.27
N ALA A 20 -7.39 15.83 11.35
CA ALA A 20 -7.60 16.69 10.19
C ALA A 20 -6.77 17.97 10.33
N SER A 21 -5.81 18.15 9.43
CA SER A 21 -5.09 19.41 9.25
C SER A 21 -5.77 20.19 8.14
N ILE A 22 -6.08 21.47 8.36
CA ILE A 22 -6.77 22.31 7.37
C ILE A 22 -6.01 23.62 7.23
N ILE A 23 -5.71 23.98 5.98
CA ILE A 23 -5.04 25.23 5.61
C ILE A 23 -5.96 25.97 4.66
N ARG A 24 -6.34 27.19 5.02
CA ARG A 24 -6.96 28.12 4.08
C ARG A 24 -5.90 28.60 3.09
N LEU A 25 -6.19 28.53 1.80
CA LEU A 25 -5.30 29.08 0.79
C LEU A 25 -5.29 30.62 0.89
N SER A 26 -4.10 31.18 0.93
CA SER A 26 -3.76 32.59 0.88
C SER A 26 -2.59 32.80 -0.07
N PRO A 27 -2.26 34.04 -0.47
CA PRO A 27 -1.05 34.31 -1.25
C PRO A 27 0.22 33.74 -0.61
N ASP A 28 0.33 33.81 0.72
CA ASP A 28 1.49 33.29 1.46
C ASP A 28 1.54 31.75 1.43
N SER A 29 0.40 31.07 1.61
CA SER A 29 0.38 29.61 1.55
C SER A 29 0.63 29.10 0.14
N ILE A 30 0.23 29.85 -0.90
CA ILE A 30 0.54 29.51 -2.30
C ILE A 30 2.04 29.59 -2.51
N ALA A 31 2.67 30.71 -2.13
CA ALA A 31 4.12 30.86 -2.22
C ALA A 31 4.84 29.76 -1.43
N GLU A 32 4.36 29.41 -0.23
CA GLU A 32 4.90 28.31 0.56
C GLU A 32 4.73 26.96 -0.14
N ALA A 33 3.56 26.68 -0.74
CA ALA A 33 3.24 25.43 -1.41
C ALA A 33 4.09 25.21 -2.67
N THR A 34 4.33 26.27 -3.45
CA THR A 34 5.00 26.18 -4.75
C THR A 34 6.52 26.26 -4.65
N ARG A 35 7.06 26.82 -3.57
CA ARG A 35 8.50 27.00 -3.37
C ARG A 35 9.29 25.70 -3.50
N GLY A 36 10.26 25.69 -4.42
CA GLY A 36 11.19 24.58 -4.63
C GLY A 36 10.76 23.58 -5.72
N PHE A 37 9.57 23.74 -6.31
CA PHE A 37 9.18 23.02 -7.51
C PHE A 37 9.81 23.66 -8.76
N GLU A 38 10.14 22.86 -9.78
CA GLU A 38 10.70 23.36 -11.04
C GLU A 38 9.75 24.35 -11.75
N ASP A 39 8.45 24.08 -11.72
CA ASP A 39 7.39 24.89 -12.34
C ASP A 39 6.72 25.89 -11.37
N GLU A 40 7.45 26.36 -10.35
CA GLU A 40 6.94 27.19 -9.25
C GLU A 40 5.99 28.31 -9.71
N ALA A 41 6.39 29.10 -10.71
CA ALA A 41 5.60 30.24 -11.20
C ALA A 41 4.27 29.81 -11.85
N ARG A 42 4.28 28.74 -12.64
CA ARG A 42 3.08 28.20 -13.31
C ARG A 42 2.09 27.68 -12.28
N ILE A 43 2.57 26.87 -11.33
CA ILE A 43 1.74 26.31 -10.26
C ILE A 43 1.14 27.44 -9.41
N ALA A 44 1.94 28.44 -9.06
CA ALA A 44 1.47 29.57 -8.25
C ALA A 44 0.38 30.37 -8.97
N GLU A 45 0.51 30.58 -10.29
CA GLU A 45 -0.50 31.29 -11.08
C GLU A 45 -1.82 30.52 -11.14
N GLU A 46 -1.77 29.20 -11.33
CA GLU A 46 -2.96 28.36 -11.30
C GLU A 46 -3.69 28.46 -9.95
N LEU A 47 -2.95 28.37 -8.84
CA LEU A 47 -3.53 28.48 -7.50
C LEU A 47 -4.09 29.89 -7.19
N LYS A 48 -3.46 30.95 -7.72
CA LYS A 48 -3.98 32.32 -7.62
C LYS A 48 -5.25 32.52 -8.43
N SER A 49 -5.30 31.95 -9.63
CA SER A 49 -6.51 31.94 -10.47
C SER A 49 -7.66 31.21 -9.78
N LEU A 50 -7.37 30.08 -9.13
CA LEU A 50 -8.34 29.38 -8.29
C LEU A 50 -8.87 30.28 -7.16
N LEU A 51 -7.99 30.96 -6.41
CA LEU A 51 -8.39 31.90 -5.37
C LEU A 51 -9.20 33.10 -5.90
N SER A 52 -8.97 33.51 -7.15
CA SER A 52 -9.70 34.63 -7.77
C SER A 52 -11.10 34.23 -8.22
N SER A 53 -11.32 32.95 -8.52
CA SER A 53 -12.61 32.41 -8.98
C SER A 53 -13.48 31.82 -7.87
N ARG A 54 -12.95 31.66 -6.65
CA ARG A 54 -13.62 31.05 -5.51
C ARG A 54 -13.53 31.97 -4.30
N GLN A 55 -14.60 32.04 -3.49
CA GLN A 55 -14.60 32.90 -2.30
C GLN A 55 -13.57 32.45 -1.27
N GLU A 56 -13.52 31.14 -0.97
CA GLU A 56 -12.55 30.54 -0.06
C GLU A 56 -12.16 29.15 -0.58
N VAL A 57 -10.89 28.80 -0.41
CA VAL A 57 -10.34 27.51 -0.80
C VAL A 57 -9.51 26.97 0.36
N TYR A 58 -9.62 25.68 0.62
CA TYR A 58 -8.92 24.98 1.68
C TYR A 58 -8.20 23.76 1.13
N ALA A 59 -6.98 23.52 1.60
CA ALA A 59 -6.38 22.20 1.55
C ALA A 59 -6.63 21.53 2.90
N ALA A 60 -7.13 20.30 2.89
CA ALA A 60 -7.33 19.49 4.09
C ALA A 60 -6.57 18.17 3.95
N TYR A 61 -5.93 17.71 5.02
CA TYR A 61 -5.28 16.41 5.10
C TYR A 61 -5.87 15.64 6.27
N VAL A 62 -6.41 14.47 5.96
CA VAL A 62 -7.12 13.60 6.89
C VAL A 62 -6.30 12.34 7.09
N VAL A 63 -6.00 12.04 8.35
CA VAL A 63 -5.36 10.79 8.77
C VAL A 63 -6.34 9.99 9.61
N THR A 64 -6.56 8.75 9.21
CA THR A 64 -7.39 7.79 9.92
C THR A 64 -6.51 6.71 10.51
N HIS A 65 -6.58 6.52 11.83
CA HIS A 65 -5.98 5.38 12.53
C HIS A 65 -7.08 4.41 12.93
N PHE A 66 -6.93 3.15 12.53
CA PHE A 66 -7.87 2.10 12.87
C PHE A 66 -7.71 1.67 14.34
N ASN A 67 -6.48 1.63 14.84
CA ASN A 67 -6.12 1.15 16.16
C ASN A 67 -5.11 2.08 16.86
N TYR A 68 -4.90 1.84 18.15
CA TYR A 68 -3.86 2.48 18.97
C TYR A 68 -2.97 1.46 19.68
N ARG A 69 -3.55 0.34 20.09
CA ARG A 69 -2.87 -0.88 20.51
C ARG A 69 -2.11 -1.51 19.33
N PRO A 70 -1.02 -2.27 19.55
CA PRO A 70 -0.62 -2.86 20.82
C PRO A 70 0.28 -2.00 21.72
N MET A 71 0.91 -0.95 21.20
CA MET A 71 1.96 -0.18 21.90
C MET A 71 1.54 1.26 22.23
N ASP A 72 0.24 1.54 22.23
CA ASP A 72 -0.33 2.86 22.45
C ASP A 72 0.33 3.95 21.57
N GLU A 73 0.90 5.00 22.17
CA GLU A 73 1.61 6.08 21.47
C GLU A 73 2.81 5.60 20.65
N LEU A 74 3.39 4.44 20.98
CA LEU A 74 4.57 3.89 20.30
C LEU A 74 4.22 2.94 19.15
N THR A 75 2.94 2.63 18.93
CA THR A 75 2.54 1.87 17.73
C THR A 75 2.95 2.65 16.49
N VAL A 76 3.66 1.97 15.58
CA VAL A 76 4.16 2.52 14.32
C VAL A 76 3.09 2.38 13.24
N PHE A 77 2.74 3.51 12.66
CA PHE A 77 1.68 3.68 11.68
C PHE A 77 2.27 4.09 10.33
N ILE A 78 2.47 3.09 9.49
CA ILE A 78 2.89 3.26 8.10
C ILE A 78 1.69 2.99 7.21
N GLY A 79 1.25 4.03 6.50
CA GLY A 79 0.17 3.96 5.53
C GLY A 79 0.31 5.10 4.53
N GLY A 80 0.12 4.77 3.25
CA GLY A 80 0.30 5.72 2.16
C GLY A 80 -0.65 6.93 2.23
N ASP A 81 -0.16 8.08 1.80
CA ASP A 81 -0.86 9.36 1.69
C ASP A 81 -1.30 9.56 0.25
N CYS A 82 -2.61 9.59 -0.01
CA CYS A 82 -3.13 9.65 -1.38
C CYS A 82 -3.94 10.91 -1.67
N TYR A 83 -4.12 11.17 -2.96
CA TYR A 83 -5.18 12.03 -3.49
C TYR A 83 -5.94 11.26 -4.56
N ARG A 84 -7.26 11.44 -4.62
CA ARG A 84 -8.11 10.87 -5.66
C ARG A 84 -8.86 11.99 -6.36
N THR A 85 -8.88 11.95 -7.69
CA THR A 85 -9.83 12.71 -8.52
C THR A 85 -11.04 11.83 -8.80
N GLY A 86 -12.22 12.43 -8.91
CA GLY A 86 -13.47 11.67 -9.16
C GLY A 86 -14.59 12.03 -8.19
N GLU A 87 -15.83 11.74 -8.61
CA GLU A 87 -17.06 12.09 -7.90
C GLU A 87 -17.28 11.26 -6.62
N GLU A 88 -16.59 10.13 -6.48
CA GLU A 88 -16.67 9.24 -5.33
C GLU A 88 -16.07 9.87 -4.07
N ILE A 89 -15.07 10.74 -4.22
CA ILE A 89 -14.50 11.55 -3.15
C ILE A 89 -14.94 12.99 -3.38
N LYS A 90 -15.90 13.48 -2.60
CA LYS A 90 -16.55 14.80 -2.80
C LYS A 90 -16.47 15.72 -1.57
N ASP A 91 -16.17 15.16 -0.40
CA ASP A 91 -16.13 15.85 0.88
C ASP A 91 -15.30 15.05 1.90
N LEU A 92 -15.11 15.61 3.11
CA LEU A 92 -14.37 14.94 4.18
C LEU A 92 -15.02 13.61 4.64
N LYS A 93 -16.35 13.47 4.53
CA LYS A 93 -17.04 12.24 4.93
C LYS A 93 -16.70 11.10 3.96
N SER A 94 -16.68 11.38 2.66
CA SER A 94 -16.28 10.40 1.64
C SER A 94 -14.81 9.97 1.80
N VAL A 95 -13.91 10.91 2.13
CA VAL A 95 -12.51 10.59 2.48
C VAL A 95 -12.43 9.65 3.69
N LEU A 96 -13.20 9.94 4.75
CA LEU A 96 -13.18 9.15 5.97
C LEU A 96 -13.73 7.73 5.77
N SER A 97 -14.85 7.61 5.05
CA SER A 97 -15.45 6.32 4.72
C SER A 97 -14.47 5.41 3.96
N ARG A 98 -13.60 5.99 3.12
CA ARG A 98 -12.61 5.22 2.36
C ARG A 98 -11.34 4.94 3.17
N THR A 99 -10.80 5.95 3.83
CA THR A 99 -9.54 5.83 4.57
C THR A 99 -9.64 4.84 5.73
N LYS A 100 -10.83 4.61 6.31
CA LYS A 100 -11.03 3.57 7.33
C LYS A 100 -10.75 2.15 6.79
N ASP A 101 -11.29 1.82 5.61
CA ASP A 101 -11.19 0.48 5.02
C ASP A 101 -9.74 0.21 4.63
N LEU A 102 -9.05 1.25 4.15
CA LEU A 102 -7.63 1.19 3.82
C LEU A 102 -6.74 1.10 5.07
N ALA A 103 -7.08 1.81 6.16
CA ALA A 103 -6.37 1.70 7.43
C ALA A 103 -6.52 0.30 8.05
N GLN A 104 -7.70 -0.31 7.95
CA GLN A 104 -7.95 -1.71 8.31
C GLN A 104 -7.11 -2.67 7.45
N ALA A 105 -7.02 -2.43 6.14
CA ALA A 105 -6.17 -3.23 5.27
C ALA A 105 -4.68 -3.11 5.67
N MET A 106 -4.21 -1.94 6.15
CA MET A 106 -2.81 -1.77 6.56
C MET A 106 -2.44 -2.62 7.78
N ILE A 107 -3.27 -2.68 8.83
CA ILE A 107 -2.98 -3.57 9.97
C ILE A 107 -2.97 -5.03 9.54
N ARG A 108 -3.89 -5.44 8.66
CA ARG A 108 -3.94 -6.81 8.11
C ARG A 108 -2.65 -7.15 7.37
N LYS A 109 -2.09 -6.22 6.59
CA LYS A 109 -0.77 -6.42 5.96
C LYS A 109 0.37 -6.51 6.98
N ALA A 110 0.35 -5.63 7.97
CA ALA A 110 1.40 -5.55 8.98
C ALA A 110 1.57 -6.86 9.75
N VAL A 111 0.47 -7.45 10.23
CA VAL A 111 0.50 -8.71 10.99
C VAL A 111 0.89 -9.93 10.14
N MET A 112 0.79 -9.83 8.81
CA MET A 112 1.20 -10.90 7.91
C MET A 112 2.69 -10.86 7.63
N ILE A 113 3.26 -9.67 7.48
CA ILE A 113 4.68 -9.50 7.20
C ILE A 113 5.53 -9.60 8.48
N PHE A 114 5.13 -8.94 9.57
CA PHE A 114 5.89 -8.90 10.82
C PHE A 114 5.08 -9.41 12.02
N PRO A 115 4.54 -10.64 12.00
CA PRO A 115 3.67 -11.16 13.07
C PRO A 115 4.30 -11.09 14.48
N ASP A 116 5.63 -11.09 14.53
CA ASP A 116 6.42 -11.15 15.76
C ASP A 116 6.85 -9.77 16.29
N ILE A 117 6.48 -8.67 15.61
CA ILE A 117 6.85 -7.29 15.98
C ILE A 117 5.58 -6.45 16.17
N PRO A 118 4.90 -6.55 17.32
CA PRO A 118 3.59 -5.92 17.54
C PRO A 118 3.62 -4.39 17.36
N THR A 119 4.74 -3.74 17.67
CA THR A 119 4.93 -2.30 17.44
C THR A 119 4.62 -1.87 16.01
N LEU A 120 4.82 -2.73 15.03
CA LEU A 120 4.56 -2.43 13.62
C LEU A 120 3.09 -2.62 13.19
N HIS A 121 2.22 -3.11 14.08
CA HIS A 121 0.84 -3.46 13.73
C HIS A 121 -0.11 -2.24 13.76
N GLY A 122 0.33 -1.09 13.27
CA GLY A 122 -0.48 0.11 13.14
C GLY A 122 -1.25 0.16 11.82
N GLY A 123 -2.58 0.31 11.89
CA GLY A 123 -3.44 0.56 10.75
C GLY A 123 -3.65 2.06 10.54
N LYS A 124 -3.06 2.62 9.48
CA LYS A 124 -3.17 4.05 9.13
C LYS A 124 -3.50 4.25 7.66
N LYS A 125 -4.27 5.30 7.37
CA LYS A 125 -4.31 5.88 6.02
C LYS A 125 -4.39 7.41 6.04
N GLY A 126 -3.66 8.06 5.14
CA GLY A 126 -3.73 9.50 4.91
C GLY A 126 -4.33 9.84 3.55
N GLU A 127 -5.12 10.92 3.48
CA GLU A 127 -5.64 11.46 2.23
C GLU A 127 -5.74 12.98 2.32
N TRP A 128 -5.30 13.69 1.29
CA TRP A 128 -5.53 15.14 1.20
C TRP A 128 -6.60 15.45 0.14
N ILE A 129 -7.29 16.56 0.34
CA ILE A 129 -8.42 17.01 -0.47
C ILE A 129 -8.43 18.54 -0.53
N ILE A 130 -8.86 19.09 -1.66
CA ILE A 130 -8.97 20.53 -1.87
C ILE A 130 -10.45 20.89 -1.88
N LEU A 131 -10.86 21.82 -1.03
CA LEU A 131 -12.26 22.10 -0.72
C LEU A 131 -12.60 23.58 -0.98
N ASP A 132 -13.84 23.84 -1.34
CA ASP A 132 -14.44 25.18 -1.30
C ASP A 132 -14.93 25.54 0.11
N ARG A 133 -15.51 26.73 0.24
CA ARG A 133 -16.10 27.26 1.48
C ARG A 133 -17.20 26.36 2.05
N GLU A 134 -17.93 25.65 1.19
CA GLU A 134 -19.00 24.75 1.60
C GLU A 134 -18.49 23.35 1.96
N GLY A 135 -17.18 23.11 1.90
CA GLY A 135 -16.57 21.82 2.19
C GLY A 135 -16.76 20.81 1.06
N ARG A 136 -17.05 21.26 -0.15
CA ARG A 136 -17.14 20.42 -1.35
C ARG A 136 -15.80 20.42 -2.06
N LYS A 137 -15.42 19.27 -2.60
CA LYS A 137 -14.18 19.11 -3.35
C LYS A 137 -14.15 20.00 -4.58
N ILE A 138 -12.99 20.57 -4.84
CA ILE A 138 -12.67 21.30 -6.05
C ILE A 138 -11.93 20.34 -6.99
N GLU A 139 -12.48 20.15 -8.19
CA GLU A 139 -11.88 19.35 -9.27
C GLU A 139 -11.28 20.25 -10.36
N GLY A 140 -10.50 19.66 -11.26
CA GLY A 140 -9.97 20.34 -12.46
C GLY A 140 -8.64 21.07 -12.27
N LEU A 141 -7.97 20.87 -11.13
CA LEU A 141 -6.60 21.33 -10.91
C LEU A 141 -5.60 20.39 -11.58
N SER A 142 -4.46 20.94 -11.99
CA SER A 142 -3.32 20.16 -12.45
C SER A 142 -2.78 19.26 -11.34
N GLU A 143 -2.18 18.14 -11.74
CA GLU A 143 -1.57 17.21 -10.78
C GLU A 143 -0.45 17.91 -9.98
N GLU A 144 0.31 18.80 -10.61
CA GLU A 144 1.38 19.57 -9.97
C GLU A 144 0.85 20.54 -8.91
N ALA A 145 -0.29 21.20 -9.15
CA ALA A 145 -0.95 22.04 -8.15
C ALA A 145 -1.47 21.21 -6.96
N ILE A 146 -2.06 20.05 -7.24
CA ILE A 146 -2.52 19.09 -6.22
C ILE A 146 -1.34 18.61 -5.37
N VAL A 147 -0.23 18.25 -6.00
CA VAL A 147 1.01 17.77 -5.34
C VAL A 147 1.69 18.88 -4.55
N ALA A 148 1.71 20.12 -5.04
CA ALA A 148 2.26 21.27 -4.31
C ALA A 148 1.49 21.52 -3.00
N LEU A 149 0.16 21.46 -3.05
CA LEU A 149 -0.69 21.58 -1.85
C LEU A 149 -0.52 20.38 -0.91
N GLY A 150 -0.39 19.15 -1.44
CA GLY A 150 -0.07 17.95 -0.65
C GLY A 150 1.28 18.10 0.09
N THR A 151 2.30 18.56 -0.64
CA THR A 151 3.66 18.85 -0.14
C THR A 151 3.65 19.91 0.98
N LEU A 152 2.69 20.83 0.97
CA LEU A 152 2.51 21.81 2.04
C LEU A 152 1.88 21.19 3.30
N ILE A 153 0.82 20.39 3.15
CA ILE A 153 -0.05 20.03 4.27
C ILE A 153 0.31 18.71 4.96
N ILE A 154 0.80 17.72 4.23
CA ILE A 154 1.13 16.39 4.77
C ILE A 154 2.16 16.49 5.91
N PRO A 155 3.32 17.18 5.74
CA PRO A 155 4.32 17.24 6.79
C PRO A 155 3.82 17.93 8.07
N LYS A 156 2.93 18.92 7.93
CA LYS A 156 2.34 19.62 9.07
C LYS A 156 1.46 18.67 9.89
N GLY A 157 0.65 17.84 9.23
CA GLY A 157 -0.16 16.81 9.90
C GLY A 157 0.67 15.72 10.56
N ILE A 158 1.67 15.18 9.87
CA ILE A 158 2.54 14.13 10.42
C ILE A 158 3.36 14.64 11.60
N LYS A 159 3.88 15.88 11.52
CA LYS A 159 4.60 16.48 12.64
C LYS A 159 3.70 16.64 13.86
N PHE A 160 2.49 17.20 13.69
CA PHE A 160 1.54 17.35 14.78
C PHE A 160 1.22 16.01 15.47
N LEU A 161 0.99 14.95 14.69
CA LEU A 161 0.72 13.61 15.22
C LEU A 161 1.87 13.07 16.08
N ASN A 162 3.11 13.18 15.59
CA ASN A 162 4.28 12.73 16.33
C ASN A 162 4.54 13.57 17.57
N ASP A 163 4.44 14.90 17.49
CA ASP A 163 4.60 15.80 18.63
C ASP A 163 3.56 15.49 19.72
N TYR A 164 2.31 15.23 19.34
CA TYR A 164 1.24 14.85 20.26
C TYR A 164 1.50 13.49 20.94
N LYS A 165 1.91 12.48 20.16
CA LYS A 165 2.22 11.15 20.70
C LYS A 165 3.43 11.17 21.62
N GLU A 166 4.46 11.94 21.28
CA GLU A 166 5.62 12.15 22.14
C GLU A 166 5.21 12.79 23.47
N MET A 167 4.42 13.86 23.43
CA MET A 167 3.90 14.51 24.64
C MET A 167 3.06 13.54 25.50
N SER A 168 2.19 12.74 24.88
CA SER A 168 1.33 11.77 25.59
C SER A 168 2.14 10.63 26.20
N ALA A 169 3.12 10.08 25.47
CA ALA A 169 4.00 9.04 25.98
C ALA A 169 4.82 9.50 27.19
N GLN A 170 5.30 10.76 27.16
CA GLN A 170 6.00 11.38 28.29
C GLN A 170 5.10 11.52 29.52
N ALA A 171 3.87 12.02 29.33
CA ALA A 171 2.91 12.18 30.42
C ALA A 171 2.53 10.85 31.10
N ARG A 172 2.57 9.74 30.37
CA ARG A 172 2.26 8.39 30.87
C ARG A 172 3.45 7.69 31.51
N GLY A 173 4.62 8.32 31.57
CA GLY A 173 5.85 7.71 32.10
C GLY A 173 6.33 6.51 31.29
N VAL A 174 5.84 6.36 30.05
CA VAL A 174 6.28 5.32 29.12
C VAL A 174 7.66 5.70 28.56
N PHE A 175 8.06 6.97 28.62
CA PHE A 175 9.34 7.47 28.10
C PHE A 175 9.76 8.84 28.70
N GLU A 176 11.03 9.07 29.06
CA GLU A 176 11.47 10.34 29.69
C GLU A 176 11.95 11.46 28.72
N ALA A 177 12.21 11.19 27.44
CA ALA A 177 12.33 12.20 26.38
C ALA A 177 12.46 11.48 25.03
N PHE A 178 11.65 11.77 24.02
CA PHE A 178 11.72 11.05 22.74
C PHE A 178 12.69 11.76 21.78
N PRO A 179 14.02 11.68 22.02
CA PRO A 179 14.88 11.04 21.02
C PRO A 179 16.22 10.46 21.54
N ALA A 180 16.64 9.25 21.12
CA ALA A 180 18.07 8.89 20.96
C ALA A 180 18.30 7.54 20.22
N ARG A 181 18.16 7.51 18.89
CA ARG A 181 18.48 6.35 18.01
C ARG A 181 17.65 5.08 18.29
N ASN A 182 17.52 4.23 17.27
CA ASN A 182 16.89 2.91 17.34
C ASN A 182 15.38 2.85 17.63
N VAL A 183 14.63 3.95 17.49
CA VAL A 183 13.15 3.92 17.55
C VAL A 183 12.58 4.58 16.30
N ILE A 184 11.57 3.96 15.71
CA ILE A 184 10.83 4.51 14.57
C ILE A 184 9.80 5.51 15.08
N ARG A 185 9.67 6.64 14.39
CA ARG A 185 8.62 7.63 14.68
C ARG A 185 7.24 7.00 14.47
N PRO A 186 6.30 7.12 15.43
CA PRO A 186 5.00 6.45 15.37
C PRO A 186 4.16 6.78 14.13
N ASP A 187 4.28 7.96 13.54
CA ASP A 187 3.56 8.30 12.31
C ASP A 187 4.51 8.72 11.20
N THR A 188 4.34 8.13 10.02
CA THR A 188 5.19 8.46 8.85
C THR A 188 4.36 8.81 7.63
N ALA A 189 4.82 9.79 6.85
CA ALA A 189 4.37 10.00 5.48
C ALA A 189 4.84 8.85 4.58
N SER A 190 4.00 8.41 3.64
CA SER A 190 4.33 7.29 2.75
C SER A 190 3.65 7.47 1.38
N PRO A 191 4.28 7.04 0.27
CA PRO A 191 3.68 7.23 -1.05
C PRO A 191 2.46 6.34 -1.31
N ASP A 192 1.54 6.84 -2.14
CA ASP A 192 0.37 6.12 -2.67
C ASP A 192 -0.12 6.77 -3.98
N VAL A 193 -1.39 6.63 -4.36
CA VAL A 193 -1.97 7.27 -5.54
C VAL A 193 -1.76 8.79 -5.53
N VAL A 194 -1.37 9.34 -6.69
CA VAL A 194 -0.87 10.72 -6.93
C VAL A 194 0.46 11.03 -6.24
N SER A 195 0.64 10.75 -4.95
CA SER A 195 1.91 11.04 -4.26
C SER A 195 3.08 10.16 -4.71
N GLY A 196 2.82 8.92 -5.12
CA GLY A 196 3.82 7.91 -5.47
C GLY A 196 4.65 8.27 -6.69
N PRO A 197 4.03 8.56 -7.86
CA PRO A 197 4.77 9.05 -9.03
C PRO A 197 5.56 10.34 -8.75
N ASN A 198 5.05 11.16 -7.83
CA ASN A 198 5.62 12.46 -7.47
C ASN A 198 6.51 12.43 -6.22
N TRP A 199 6.71 11.26 -5.60
CA TRP A 199 7.26 11.16 -4.25
C TRP A 199 8.68 11.71 -4.15
N LYS A 200 9.47 11.49 -5.20
CA LYS A 200 10.82 12.04 -5.31
C LYS A 200 10.81 13.56 -5.26
N ALA A 201 9.99 14.21 -6.09
CA ALA A 201 9.88 15.66 -6.12
C ALA A 201 9.39 16.19 -4.77
N MET A 202 8.37 15.57 -4.17
CA MET A 202 7.87 15.94 -2.85
C MET A 202 8.96 15.87 -1.78
N CYS A 203 9.73 14.77 -1.71
CA CYS A 203 10.80 14.59 -0.74
C CYS A 203 11.96 15.57 -0.94
N GLN A 204 12.33 15.86 -2.18
CA GLN A 204 13.37 16.85 -2.50
C GLN A 204 12.94 18.26 -2.06
N VAL A 205 11.68 18.63 -2.33
CA VAL A 205 11.12 19.90 -1.87
C VAL A 205 11.08 19.97 -0.34
N TRP A 206 10.71 18.87 0.33
CA TRP A 206 10.75 18.80 1.80
C TRP A 206 12.16 18.98 2.36
N GLN A 207 13.17 18.35 1.75
CA GLN A 207 14.56 18.53 2.13
C GLN A 207 15.01 19.98 1.96
N GLN A 208 14.70 20.62 0.83
CA GLN A 208 15.03 22.02 0.57
C GLN A 208 14.38 22.98 1.58
N ARG A 209 13.19 22.63 2.07
CA ARG A 209 12.46 23.39 3.11
C ARG A 209 12.97 23.10 4.53
N GLY A 210 13.98 22.24 4.70
CA GLY A 210 14.55 21.89 6.00
C GLY A 210 13.63 21.01 6.86
N LEU A 211 12.71 20.25 6.23
CA LEU A 211 11.86 19.32 6.96
C LEU A 211 12.63 18.07 7.38
N ASP A 212 12.31 17.56 8.56
CA ASP A 212 12.89 16.33 9.07
C ASP A 212 12.34 15.11 8.30
N LEU A 213 13.20 14.48 7.51
CA LEU A 213 12.87 13.29 6.71
C LEU A 213 12.80 12.01 7.54
N SER A 214 13.02 12.06 8.86
CA SER A 214 12.74 10.93 9.76
C SER A 214 11.26 10.55 9.77
N TYR A 215 10.37 11.50 9.44
CA TYR A 215 8.93 11.29 9.32
C TYR A 215 8.48 10.71 7.97
N VAL A 216 9.40 10.41 7.05
CA VAL A 216 9.07 10.03 5.68
C VAL A 216 9.59 8.63 5.42
N THR A 217 8.78 7.77 4.81
CA THR A 217 9.18 6.43 4.35
C THR A 217 9.47 6.43 2.85
N CYS A 218 10.15 5.39 2.37
CA CYS A 218 10.40 5.18 0.94
C CYS A 218 11.15 6.37 0.32
N LEU A 219 12.15 6.89 1.02
CA LEU A 219 12.93 8.01 0.51
C LEU A 219 13.58 7.65 -0.84
N PRO A 220 13.76 8.63 -1.75
CA PRO A 220 14.63 8.46 -2.92
C PRO A 220 16.06 8.08 -2.52
N GLU A 221 16.77 7.38 -3.39
CA GLU A 221 18.16 6.96 -3.14
C GLU A 221 19.10 8.15 -2.89
N ASP A 222 18.92 9.24 -3.65
CA ASP A 222 19.67 10.50 -3.48
C ASP A 222 19.40 11.17 -2.12
N LEU A 223 18.33 10.77 -1.43
CA LEU A 223 17.97 11.18 -0.08
C LEU A 223 18.20 10.08 0.96
N SER A 224 19.13 9.17 0.68
CA SER A 224 19.53 8.03 1.54
C SER A 224 18.48 6.92 1.72
N GLY A 225 17.45 6.89 0.88
CA GLY A 225 16.49 5.78 0.87
C GLY A 225 16.96 4.55 0.09
N PRO A 226 16.13 3.48 0.03
CA PRO A 226 16.52 2.20 -0.53
C PRO A 226 16.84 2.22 -2.03
N ARG A 227 17.83 1.40 -2.44
CA ARG A 227 18.17 1.10 -3.86
C ARG A 227 17.16 0.17 -4.55
N VAL A 228 15.89 0.32 -4.20
CA VAL A 228 14.82 -0.52 -4.71
C VAL A 228 13.54 0.30 -4.65
N PRO A 229 12.88 0.58 -5.79
CA PRO A 229 11.58 1.21 -5.76
C PRO A 229 10.58 0.35 -4.98
N SER A 230 9.65 0.95 -4.25
CA SER A 230 8.61 0.23 -3.49
C SER A 230 7.88 -0.82 -4.33
N SER A 231 7.67 -0.53 -5.61
CA SER A 231 7.03 -1.44 -6.56
C SER A 231 7.74 -2.78 -6.76
N TYR A 232 9.07 -2.82 -6.61
CA TYR A 232 9.86 -4.04 -6.74
C TYR A 232 9.54 -5.03 -5.63
N SER A 233 9.61 -4.59 -4.38
CA SER A 233 9.31 -5.43 -3.23
C SER A 233 7.89 -6.01 -3.29
N THR A 234 6.90 -5.22 -3.73
CA THR A 234 5.52 -5.72 -3.93
C THR A 234 5.45 -6.78 -5.03
N GLY A 235 6.02 -6.51 -6.21
CA GLY A 235 6.01 -7.48 -7.32
C GLY A 235 6.72 -8.79 -6.95
N TYR A 236 7.86 -8.70 -6.27
CA TYR A 236 8.64 -9.88 -5.86
C TYR A 236 7.90 -10.72 -4.81
N GLY A 237 7.24 -10.08 -3.84
CA GLY A 237 6.41 -10.78 -2.87
C GLY A 237 5.23 -11.52 -3.51
N VAL A 238 4.58 -10.90 -4.48
CA VAL A 238 3.47 -11.51 -5.21
C VAL A 238 3.94 -12.71 -6.04
N VAL A 239 5.09 -12.60 -6.72
CA VAL A 239 5.67 -13.72 -7.45
C VAL A 239 6.07 -14.86 -6.51
N ALA A 240 6.70 -14.56 -5.37
CA ALA A 240 7.03 -15.58 -4.36
C ALA A 240 5.78 -16.36 -3.93
N THR A 241 4.68 -15.65 -3.67
CA THR A 241 3.38 -16.27 -3.35
C THR A 241 2.87 -17.14 -4.51
N ALA A 242 2.80 -16.57 -5.73
CA ALA A 242 2.23 -17.24 -6.89
C ALA A 242 3.04 -18.49 -7.29
N VAL A 243 4.37 -18.40 -7.31
CA VAL A 243 5.27 -19.53 -7.61
C VAL A 243 5.13 -20.62 -6.55
N LYS A 244 5.01 -20.26 -5.28
CA LYS A 244 4.81 -21.24 -4.21
C LYS A 244 3.46 -21.95 -4.33
N LEU A 245 2.39 -21.23 -4.67
CA LEU A 245 1.09 -21.82 -4.97
C LEU A 245 1.16 -22.76 -6.17
N VAL A 246 1.88 -22.38 -7.22
CA VAL A 246 2.14 -23.23 -8.40
C VAL A 246 2.85 -24.52 -8.01
N GLN A 247 3.88 -24.45 -7.16
CA GLN A 247 4.60 -25.64 -6.68
C GLN A 247 3.68 -26.61 -5.93
N HIS A 248 2.68 -26.10 -5.20
CA HIS A 248 1.70 -26.93 -4.48
C HIS A 248 0.57 -27.47 -5.37
N TYR A 249 0.07 -26.65 -6.31
CA TYR A 249 -1.06 -26.97 -7.18
C TYR A 249 -0.66 -27.81 -8.40
N PHE A 250 0.38 -27.38 -9.11
CA PHE A 250 0.89 -27.99 -10.34
C PHE A 250 2.19 -28.78 -10.08
N ARG A 251 2.20 -29.63 -9.05
CA ARG A 251 3.41 -30.31 -8.53
C ARG A 251 4.27 -31.00 -9.59
N GLU A 252 3.65 -31.49 -10.64
CA GLU A 252 4.30 -32.26 -11.71
C GLU A 252 4.78 -31.39 -12.89
N ARG A 253 4.46 -30.09 -12.90
CA ARG A 253 4.82 -29.17 -13.98
C ARG A 253 5.92 -28.21 -13.51
N PRO A 254 7.05 -28.11 -14.23
CA PRO A 254 8.08 -27.12 -13.92
C PRO A 254 7.55 -25.71 -14.19
N LEU A 255 8.07 -24.71 -13.45
CA LEU A 255 7.65 -23.31 -13.59
C LEU A 255 7.77 -22.78 -15.03
N GLY A 256 8.76 -23.27 -15.78
CA GLY A 256 8.98 -22.92 -17.19
C GLY A 256 7.84 -23.34 -18.13
N GLU A 257 6.89 -24.19 -17.70
CA GLU A 257 5.71 -24.61 -18.46
C GLU A 257 4.40 -23.95 -17.98
N ILE A 258 4.48 -23.12 -16.95
CA ILE A 258 3.32 -22.46 -16.35
C ILE A 258 3.06 -21.14 -17.06
N ARG A 259 1.82 -20.92 -17.48
CA ARG A 259 1.39 -19.73 -18.23
C ARG A 259 0.80 -18.69 -17.29
N PHE A 260 1.42 -17.53 -17.23
CA PHE A 260 1.00 -16.41 -16.41
C PHE A 260 0.26 -15.36 -17.24
N LEU A 261 -0.85 -14.87 -16.72
CA LEU A 261 -1.55 -13.69 -17.18
C LEU A 261 -1.42 -12.56 -16.15
N LEU A 262 -0.84 -11.43 -16.56
CA LEU A 262 -0.62 -10.28 -15.70
C LEU A 262 -1.48 -9.09 -16.14
N GLU A 263 -2.23 -8.52 -15.21
CA GLU A 263 -2.94 -7.27 -15.42
C GLU A 263 -2.09 -6.07 -14.97
N ALA A 264 -2.03 -5.05 -15.83
CA ALA A 264 -1.31 -3.79 -15.68
C ALA A 264 0.23 -3.89 -15.62
N LEU A 265 0.87 -2.88 -16.22
CA LEU A 265 2.31 -2.81 -16.49
C LEU A 265 2.98 -1.58 -15.86
N GLY A 266 2.38 -1.08 -14.77
CA GLY A 266 3.03 -0.14 -13.86
C GLY A 266 4.27 -0.74 -13.19
N GLY A 267 4.85 -0.02 -12.23
CA GLY A 267 6.09 -0.46 -11.56
C GLY A 267 6.00 -1.86 -10.92
N VAL A 268 4.83 -2.24 -10.39
CA VAL A 268 4.61 -3.57 -9.77
C VAL A 268 4.53 -4.66 -10.84
N GLY A 269 3.81 -4.41 -11.94
CA GLY A 269 3.72 -5.35 -13.06
C GLY A 269 5.07 -5.64 -13.71
N GLN A 270 5.91 -4.61 -13.91
CA GLN A 270 7.27 -4.77 -14.43
C GLN A 270 8.16 -5.60 -13.49
N ALA A 271 8.10 -5.35 -12.18
CA ALA A 271 8.84 -6.13 -11.20
C ALA A 271 8.35 -7.59 -11.10
N THR A 272 7.04 -7.81 -11.29
CA THR A 272 6.45 -9.15 -11.35
C THR A 272 7.01 -9.94 -12.54
N ILE A 273 7.09 -9.32 -13.73
CA ILE A 273 7.69 -9.94 -14.92
C ILE A 273 9.17 -10.26 -14.68
N GLU A 274 9.93 -9.28 -14.18
CA GLU A 274 11.36 -9.44 -13.91
C GLU A 274 11.62 -10.63 -12.97
N LYS A 275 10.86 -10.74 -11.89
CA LYS A 275 11.01 -11.82 -10.92
C LYS A 275 10.55 -13.17 -11.45
N LEU A 276 9.45 -13.25 -12.21
CA LEU A 276 9.03 -14.50 -12.85
C LEU A 276 10.10 -15.07 -13.78
N LEU A 277 10.73 -14.21 -14.59
CA LEU A 277 11.83 -14.60 -15.47
C LEU A 277 13.05 -15.06 -14.67
N ALA A 278 13.40 -14.33 -13.60
CA ALA A 278 14.51 -14.69 -12.72
C ALA A 278 14.30 -16.06 -12.03
N ASP A 279 13.05 -16.43 -11.74
CA ASP A 279 12.70 -17.72 -11.12
C ASP A 279 12.58 -18.86 -12.14
N GLY A 280 12.80 -18.59 -13.43
CA GLY A 280 12.85 -19.59 -14.50
C GLY A 280 11.57 -19.75 -15.31
N CYS A 281 10.61 -18.83 -15.20
CA CYS A 281 9.50 -18.74 -16.16
C CYS A 281 10.03 -18.32 -17.54
N ARG A 282 9.49 -18.90 -18.61
CA ARG A 282 9.90 -18.56 -19.98
C ARG A 282 9.12 -17.33 -20.47
N PRO A 283 9.74 -16.38 -21.19
CA PRO A 283 9.06 -15.18 -21.68
C PRO A 283 7.78 -15.46 -22.48
N GLU A 284 7.77 -16.50 -23.31
CA GLU A 284 6.61 -16.90 -24.12
C GLU A 284 5.40 -17.37 -23.29
N ASN A 285 5.62 -17.73 -22.02
CA ASN A 285 4.58 -18.16 -21.10
C ASN A 285 4.07 -17.01 -20.21
N ILE A 286 4.57 -15.78 -20.40
CA ILE A 286 4.07 -14.60 -19.71
C ILE A 286 3.29 -13.75 -20.73
N THR A 287 2.00 -13.58 -20.49
CA THR A 287 1.18 -12.58 -21.19
C THR A 287 0.80 -11.47 -20.23
N ALA A 288 0.91 -10.23 -20.66
CA ALA A 288 0.45 -9.08 -19.89
C ALA A 288 -0.43 -8.15 -20.73
N PHE A 289 -1.27 -7.35 -20.08
CA PHE A 289 -2.06 -6.31 -20.74
C PHE A 289 -2.12 -5.02 -19.94
N ASP A 290 -2.16 -3.88 -20.63
CA ASP A 290 -2.30 -2.54 -20.05
C ASP A 290 -2.94 -1.58 -21.06
N LYS A 291 -3.61 -0.53 -20.56
CA LYS A 291 -4.19 0.54 -21.40
C LYS A 291 -3.12 1.39 -22.10
N SER A 292 -1.91 1.44 -21.53
CA SER A 292 -0.78 2.21 -22.03
C SER A 292 0.01 1.44 -23.08
N ALA A 293 -0.16 1.83 -24.35
CA ALA A 293 0.63 1.32 -25.47
C ALA A 293 2.14 1.44 -25.22
N LYS A 294 2.56 2.54 -24.58
CA LYS A 294 3.96 2.80 -24.23
C LYS A 294 4.48 1.78 -23.21
N ALA A 295 3.69 1.45 -22.19
CA ALA A 295 4.06 0.45 -21.19
C ALA A 295 4.15 -0.95 -21.82
N CYS A 296 3.15 -1.34 -22.63
CA CYS A 296 3.15 -2.61 -23.35
C CYS A 296 4.37 -2.77 -24.25
N LYS A 297 4.69 -1.75 -25.05
CA LYS A 297 5.87 -1.73 -25.91
C LYS A 297 7.15 -1.89 -25.10
N LEU A 298 7.31 -1.08 -24.05
CA LEU A 298 8.49 -1.10 -23.18
C LEU A 298 8.74 -2.50 -22.59
N VAL A 299 7.73 -3.15 -22.02
CA VAL A 299 7.92 -4.45 -21.38
C VAL A 299 8.13 -5.58 -22.39
N SER A 300 7.50 -5.51 -23.57
CA SER A 300 7.70 -6.50 -24.62
C SER A 300 9.14 -6.42 -25.16
N GLU A 301 9.65 -5.21 -25.40
CA GLU A 301 11.03 -4.99 -25.84
C GLU A 301 12.05 -5.36 -24.76
N LYS A 302 11.79 -5.00 -23.50
CA LYS A 302 12.71 -5.23 -22.37
C LYS A 302 12.79 -6.69 -21.95
N PHE A 303 11.67 -7.40 -21.93
CA PHE A 303 11.56 -8.73 -21.32
C PHE A 303 11.24 -9.85 -22.33
N GLY A 304 10.96 -9.52 -23.59
CA GLY A 304 10.63 -10.50 -24.64
C GLY A 304 9.28 -11.19 -24.45
N ILE A 305 8.37 -10.63 -23.64
CA ILE A 305 7.05 -11.20 -23.35
C ILE A 305 5.98 -10.71 -24.33
N ARG A 306 4.84 -11.42 -24.36
CA ARG A 306 3.64 -10.94 -25.07
C ARG A 306 2.92 -9.88 -24.24
N ALA A 307 2.87 -8.63 -24.71
CA ALA A 307 2.14 -7.54 -24.08
C ALA A 307 1.04 -6.99 -25.01
N LEU A 308 -0.18 -6.87 -24.50
CA LEU A 308 -1.36 -6.45 -25.26
C LEU A 308 -1.82 -5.06 -24.80
N THR A 309 -1.98 -4.13 -25.73
CA THR A 309 -2.56 -2.82 -25.42
C THR A 309 -4.07 -2.93 -25.42
N SER A 310 -4.68 -2.89 -24.23
CA SER A 310 -6.12 -3.04 -24.06
C SER A 310 -6.56 -2.47 -22.72
N SER A 311 -7.74 -1.85 -22.67
CA SER A 311 -8.38 -1.54 -21.39
C SER A 311 -8.85 -2.82 -20.67
N HIS A 312 -9.15 -2.72 -19.37
CA HIS A 312 -9.66 -3.85 -18.57
C HIS A 312 -10.86 -4.52 -19.24
N ASP A 313 -11.91 -3.75 -19.56
CA ASP A 313 -13.15 -4.28 -20.14
C ASP A 313 -12.97 -4.82 -21.57
N GLU A 314 -12.09 -4.22 -22.37
CA GLU A 314 -11.79 -4.72 -23.72
C GLU A 314 -11.09 -6.07 -23.67
N PHE A 315 -10.10 -6.21 -22.78
CA PHE A 315 -9.36 -7.46 -22.62
C PHE A 315 -10.30 -8.61 -22.24
N TYR A 316 -11.10 -8.45 -21.18
CA TYR A 316 -12.03 -9.50 -20.72
C TYR A 316 -13.14 -9.82 -21.72
N ARG A 317 -13.58 -8.85 -22.54
CA ARG A 317 -14.50 -9.12 -23.66
C ARG A 317 -13.84 -9.97 -24.75
N SER A 318 -12.55 -9.75 -25.00
CA SER A 318 -11.77 -10.51 -25.99
C SER A 318 -11.27 -11.87 -25.48
N LEU A 319 -11.26 -12.08 -24.16
CA LEU A 319 -10.78 -13.31 -23.55
C LEU A 319 -11.73 -14.49 -23.87
N ASP A 320 -11.18 -15.53 -24.47
CA ASP A 320 -11.90 -16.76 -24.81
C ASP A 320 -11.12 -18.02 -24.42
N GLY A 321 -11.75 -19.19 -24.59
CA GLY A 321 -11.15 -20.48 -24.20
C GLY A 321 -10.02 -20.97 -25.11
N SER A 322 -9.73 -20.29 -26.24
CA SER A 322 -8.57 -20.60 -27.07
C SER A 322 -7.27 -20.10 -26.44
N GLN A 323 -7.36 -19.05 -25.62
CA GLN A 323 -6.28 -18.57 -24.79
C GLN A 323 -6.24 -19.42 -23.51
N GLN A 324 -5.04 -19.85 -23.13
CA GLN A 324 -4.84 -20.80 -22.04
C GLN A 324 -3.81 -20.25 -21.06
N TYR A 325 -4.23 -20.00 -19.83
CA TYR A 325 -3.44 -19.45 -18.74
C TYR A 325 -3.63 -20.30 -17.48
N ASP A 326 -2.59 -20.48 -16.68
CA ASP A 326 -2.65 -21.25 -15.44
C ASP A 326 -2.84 -20.36 -14.22
N VAL A 327 -2.19 -19.20 -14.23
CA VAL A 327 -2.13 -18.25 -13.11
C VAL A 327 -2.50 -16.87 -13.60
N TRP A 328 -3.38 -16.19 -12.86
CA TRP A 328 -3.68 -14.78 -13.05
C TRP A 328 -3.17 -13.97 -11.86
N ILE A 329 -2.45 -12.89 -12.16
CA ILE A 329 -1.96 -11.93 -11.16
C ILE A 329 -2.51 -10.55 -11.50
N ASN A 330 -3.28 -9.98 -10.57
CA ASN A 330 -3.79 -8.61 -10.70
C ASN A 330 -2.81 -7.61 -10.11
N ASN A 331 -2.05 -6.88 -10.95
CA ASN A 331 -1.23 -5.73 -10.55
C ASN A 331 -1.88 -4.38 -10.87
N GLY A 332 -3.14 -4.40 -11.29
CA GLY A 332 -3.88 -3.25 -11.79
C GLY A 332 -4.64 -2.51 -10.71
N GLU A 333 -5.82 -2.02 -11.09
CA GLU A 333 -6.70 -1.32 -10.17
C GLU A 333 -7.47 -2.34 -9.31
N GLY A 334 -7.62 -2.03 -8.02
CA GLY A 334 -8.48 -2.79 -7.13
C GLY A 334 -9.96 -2.55 -7.45
N ASP A 335 -10.83 -3.42 -6.91
CA ASP A 335 -12.29 -3.29 -6.93
C ASP A 335 -12.91 -3.30 -8.34
N ASN A 336 -12.19 -3.81 -9.34
CA ASN A 336 -12.59 -3.78 -10.75
C ASN A 336 -12.98 -5.17 -11.33
N THR A 337 -12.50 -6.27 -10.72
CA THR A 337 -12.71 -7.61 -11.29
C THR A 337 -14.07 -8.17 -10.89
N LEU A 338 -14.96 -8.26 -11.87
CA LEU A 338 -16.34 -8.71 -11.71
C LEU A 338 -16.46 -10.25 -11.79
N PRO A 339 -17.56 -10.84 -11.26
CA PRO A 339 -17.85 -12.26 -11.43
C PRO A 339 -17.87 -12.75 -12.88
N GLU A 340 -18.22 -11.89 -13.84
CA GLU A 340 -18.19 -12.20 -15.27
C GLU A 340 -16.75 -12.30 -15.80
N HIS A 341 -15.83 -11.49 -15.28
CA HIS A 341 -14.40 -11.58 -15.60
C HIS A 341 -13.80 -12.88 -15.06
N VAL A 342 -14.23 -13.30 -13.87
CA VAL A 342 -13.85 -14.59 -13.28
C VAL A 342 -14.26 -15.76 -14.17
N ASP A 343 -15.48 -15.77 -14.73
CA ASP A 343 -15.93 -16.82 -15.64
C ASP A 343 -15.00 -16.93 -16.88
N LYS A 344 -14.58 -15.78 -17.41
CA LYS A 344 -13.65 -15.72 -18.55
C LYS A 344 -12.25 -16.25 -18.19
N LEU A 345 -11.75 -15.92 -17.00
CA LEU A 345 -10.47 -16.43 -16.51
C LEU A 345 -10.52 -17.95 -16.31
N LEU A 346 -11.59 -18.47 -15.70
CA LEU A 346 -11.77 -19.91 -15.54
C LEU A 346 -11.91 -20.63 -16.90
N ALA A 347 -12.64 -20.04 -17.85
CA ALA A 347 -12.79 -20.59 -19.20
C ALA A 347 -11.48 -20.61 -20.01
N SER A 348 -10.55 -19.69 -19.71
CA SER A 348 -9.19 -19.68 -20.24
C SER A 348 -8.21 -20.54 -19.42
N GLY A 349 -8.71 -21.37 -18.50
CA GLY A 349 -7.91 -22.37 -17.80
C GLY A 349 -7.29 -21.94 -16.48
N VAL A 350 -7.48 -20.70 -16.03
CA VAL A 350 -6.84 -20.19 -14.81
C VAL A 350 -7.25 -21.01 -13.59
N LYS A 351 -6.27 -21.47 -12.83
CA LYS A 351 -6.46 -22.23 -11.58
C LYS A 351 -5.92 -21.54 -10.34
N ILE A 352 -5.10 -20.51 -10.49
CA ILE A 352 -4.58 -19.72 -9.36
C ILE A 352 -4.86 -18.24 -9.61
N PHE A 353 -5.57 -17.61 -8.68
CA PHE A 353 -5.89 -16.19 -8.66
C PHE A 353 -5.09 -15.53 -7.53
N CYS A 354 -4.17 -14.62 -7.87
CA CYS A 354 -3.31 -13.94 -6.91
C CYS A 354 -3.49 -12.42 -7.00
N GLY A 355 -3.84 -11.78 -5.89
CA GLY A 355 -3.99 -10.32 -5.83
C GLY A 355 -2.68 -9.60 -5.47
N ALA A 356 -2.18 -8.71 -6.33
CA ALA A 356 -1.20 -7.70 -5.96
C ALA A 356 -1.85 -6.34 -5.66
N ALA A 357 -2.91 -6.01 -6.40
CA ALA A 357 -3.76 -4.85 -6.15
C ALA A 357 -4.61 -5.07 -4.89
N ASN A 358 -4.76 -4.00 -4.10
CA ASN A 358 -5.68 -4.04 -2.95
C ASN A 358 -7.09 -4.35 -3.43
N ASN A 359 -7.80 -5.27 -2.79
CA ASN A 359 -9.16 -5.63 -3.20
C ASN A 359 -9.22 -6.11 -4.66
N PHE A 360 -8.40 -7.08 -5.08
CA PHE A 360 -8.34 -7.50 -6.48
C PHE A 360 -9.68 -8.00 -7.09
N LEU A 361 -10.69 -8.26 -6.26
CA LEU A 361 -12.08 -8.53 -6.67
C LEU A 361 -12.98 -7.35 -6.27
N GLN A 362 -14.03 -7.10 -7.06
CA GLN A 362 -15.06 -6.11 -6.72
C GLN A 362 -15.72 -6.46 -5.37
N GLN A 363 -15.62 -5.58 -4.37
CA GLN A 363 -16.04 -5.83 -3.00
C GLN A 363 -17.53 -6.14 -2.88
N SER A 364 -18.37 -5.39 -3.60
CA SER A 364 -19.83 -5.58 -3.60
C SER A 364 -20.26 -6.96 -4.10
N ARG A 365 -19.43 -7.62 -4.92
CA ARG A 365 -19.68 -8.96 -5.50
C ARG A 365 -18.60 -9.99 -5.16
N LYS A 366 -17.73 -9.70 -4.19
CA LYS A 366 -16.56 -10.53 -3.83
C LYS A 366 -16.97 -11.97 -3.50
N ARG A 367 -18.08 -12.14 -2.77
CA ARG A 367 -18.60 -13.46 -2.40
C ARG A 367 -18.98 -14.29 -3.64
N GLU A 368 -19.62 -13.66 -4.61
CA GLU A 368 -20.02 -14.32 -5.87
C GLU A 368 -18.78 -14.71 -6.69
N SER A 369 -17.82 -13.79 -6.85
CA SER A 369 -16.55 -14.06 -7.52
C SER A 369 -15.78 -15.22 -6.87
N LEU A 370 -15.64 -15.22 -5.55
CA LEU A 370 -14.95 -16.28 -4.81
C LEU A 370 -15.66 -17.63 -4.97
N GLN A 371 -17.00 -17.65 -4.89
CA GLN A 371 -17.76 -18.88 -5.07
C GLN A 371 -17.52 -19.50 -6.45
N LYS A 372 -17.54 -18.68 -7.52
CA LYS A 372 -17.22 -19.13 -8.88
C LYS A 372 -15.80 -19.69 -8.99
N ILE A 373 -14.80 -19.03 -8.40
CA ILE A 373 -13.41 -19.52 -8.38
C ILE A 373 -13.36 -20.91 -7.74
N PHE A 374 -13.99 -21.09 -6.58
CA PHE A 374 -13.97 -22.35 -5.84
C PHE A 374 -14.75 -23.45 -6.55
N ASP A 375 -15.92 -23.15 -7.11
CA ASP A 375 -16.71 -24.10 -7.90
C ASP A 375 -15.96 -24.55 -9.17
N GLY A 376 -15.12 -23.68 -9.74
CA GLY A 376 -14.19 -24.01 -10.83
C GLY A 376 -12.96 -24.84 -10.43
N GLY A 377 -12.85 -25.22 -9.15
CA GLY A 377 -11.73 -25.95 -8.57
C GLY A 377 -10.44 -25.13 -8.47
N ALA A 378 -10.53 -23.81 -8.61
CA ALA A 378 -9.37 -22.91 -8.57
C ALA A 378 -9.10 -22.40 -7.15
N TRP A 379 -7.89 -21.89 -6.93
CA TRP A 379 -7.46 -21.29 -5.68
C TRP A 379 -7.39 -19.77 -5.81
N ALA A 380 -7.83 -19.06 -4.77
CA ALA A 380 -7.65 -17.62 -4.63
C ALA A 380 -6.77 -17.32 -3.43
N TRP A 381 -5.86 -16.35 -3.58
CA TRP A 381 -5.03 -15.86 -2.50
C TRP A 381 -5.29 -14.36 -2.26
N PRO A 382 -5.61 -13.95 -1.02
CA PRO A 382 -5.96 -12.57 -0.72
C PRO A 382 -4.76 -11.63 -0.89
N ASP A 383 -5.03 -10.41 -1.36
CA ASP A 383 -4.01 -9.40 -1.61
C ASP A 383 -3.30 -8.94 -0.32
N GLU A 384 -3.98 -8.95 0.82
CA GLU A 384 -3.38 -8.59 2.11
C GLU A 384 -2.24 -9.54 2.51
N ALA A 385 -2.23 -10.76 1.97
CA ALA A 385 -1.25 -11.81 2.23
C ALA A 385 -0.20 -11.98 1.12
N ALA A 386 -0.23 -11.15 0.07
CA ALA A 386 0.75 -11.20 -1.04
C ALA A 386 1.42 -9.83 -1.31
N SER A 387 0.66 -8.74 -1.16
CA SER A 387 1.06 -7.39 -1.58
C SER A 387 1.76 -6.54 -0.50
N GLY A 388 2.30 -7.19 0.56
CA GLY A 388 2.95 -6.51 1.69
C GLY A 388 4.34 -5.93 1.41
N GLY A 389 4.86 -6.07 0.18
CA GLY A 389 6.24 -5.69 -0.15
C GLY A 389 6.55 -4.20 0.02
N GLY A 390 5.75 -3.30 -0.56
CA GLY A 390 5.97 -1.86 -0.40
C GLY A 390 5.94 -1.40 1.06
N TRP A 391 5.14 -2.06 1.89
CA TRP A 391 5.10 -1.81 3.34
C TRP A 391 6.33 -2.38 4.06
N THR A 392 6.79 -3.57 3.66
CA THR A 392 8.06 -4.17 4.13
C THR A 392 9.24 -3.24 3.86
N LEU A 393 9.31 -2.67 2.65
CA LEU A 393 10.33 -1.68 2.29
C LEU A 393 10.23 -0.44 3.16
N ALA A 394 9.02 0.10 3.36
CA ALA A 394 8.82 1.28 4.16
C ALA A 394 9.32 1.09 5.60
N VAL A 395 9.01 -0.07 6.22
CA VAL A 395 9.49 -0.44 7.56
C VAL A 395 11.00 -0.55 7.60
N ILE A 396 11.61 -1.31 6.68
CA ILE A 396 13.06 -1.55 6.72
C ILE A 396 13.82 -0.26 6.45
N ASP A 397 13.32 0.62 5.59
CA ASP A 397 13.88 1.95 5.36
C ASP A 397 13.93 2.78 6.65
N VAL A 398 12.79 2.96 7.33
CA VAL A 398 12.78 3.75 8.57
C VAL A 398 13.55 3.08 9.69
N LEU A 399 13.53 1.74 9.77
CA LEU A 399 14.34 0.97 10.72
C LEU A 399 15.82 1.24 10.51
N THR A 400 16.32 1.12 9.27
CA THR A 400 17.73 1.31 8.93
C THR A 400 18.17 2.73 9.28
N ARG A 401 17.38 3.73 8.87
CA ARG A 401 17.70 5.13 9.18
C ARG A 401 17.58 5.46 10.66
N SER A 402 16.68 4.82 11.40
CA SER A 402 16.57 5.01 12.85
C SER A 402 17.83 4.52 13.60
N LYS A 403 18.57 3.56 13.03
CA LYS A 403 19.89 3.10 13.52
C LYS A 403 21.03 4.04 13.14
N GLY A 404 20.77 5.08 12.34
CA GLY A 404 21.78 5.99 11.79
C GLY A 404 22.51 5.42 10.57
N GLU A 405 21.99 4.34 9.99
CA GLU A 405 22.53 3.70 8.79
C GLU A 405 21.88 4.27 7.51
N ARG A 406 22.50 4.00 6.35
CA ARG A 406 21.95 4.40 5.05
C ARG A 406 21.18 3.24 4.43
N SER A 407 19.93 3.48 4.03
CA SER A 407 19.09 2.48 3.36
C SER A 407 19.55 2.16 1.93
N SER A 408 20.42 2.99 1.34
CA SER A 408 20.89 2.86 -0.05
C SER A 408 21.95 1.76 -0.27
N SER A 409 22.18 0.87 0.69
CA SER A 409 23.13 -0.24 0.53
C SER A 409 22.51 -1.41 -0.25
N GLN A 410 23.37 -2.24 -0.88
CA GLN A 410 22.90 -3.44 -1.57
C GLN A 410 22.40 -4.50 -0.56
N GLU A 411 23.00 -4.54 0.63
CA GLU A 411 22.63 -5.42 1.73
C GLU A 411 21.21 -5.11 2.20
N VAL A 412 20.85 -3.83 2.39
CA VAL A 412 19.48 -3.42 2.76
C VAL A 412 18.48 -3.80 1.67
N ARG A 413 18.83 -3.59 0.39
CA ARG A 413 18.00 -4.05 -0.73
C ARG A 413 17.76 -5.56 -0.67
N ASN A 414 18.81 -6.35 -0.45
CA ASN A 414 18.69 -7.80 -0.35
C ASN A 414 17.84 -8.20 0.86
N GLN A 415 18.05 -7.58 2.02
CA GLN A 415 17.25 -7.81 3.23
C GLN A 415 15.77 -7.54 3.00
N ILE A 416 15.41 -6.45 2.31
CA ILE A 416 14.01 -6.14 1.95
C ILE A 416 13.41 -7.27 1.12
N LEU A 417 14.10 -7.69 0.06
CA LEU A 417 13.60 -8.72 -0.86
C LEU A 417 13.54 -10.09 -0.19
N GLU A 418 14.55 -10.48 0.57
CA GLU A 418 14.59 -11.74 1.31
C GLU A 418 13.49 -11.82 2.37
N THR A 419 13.26 -10.72 3.11
CA THR A 419 12.20 -10.65 4.11
C THR A 419 10.83 -10.89 3.48
N ILE A 420 10.48 -10.16 2.40
CA ILE A 420 9.16 -10.32 1.78
C ILE A 420 9.00 -11.69 1.11
N ILE A 421 10.03 -12.19 0.42
CA ILE A 421 9.99 -13.52 -0.23
C ILE A 421 9.80 -14.60 0.84
N SER A 422 10.65 -14.62 1.87
CA SER A 422 10.62 -15.64 2.92
C SER A 422 9.29 -15.65 3.67
N ARG A 423 8.75 -14.48 4.02
CA ARG A 423 7.47 -14.39 4.75
C ARG A 423 6.29 -14.88 3.91
N ASN A 424 6.24 -14.52 2.64
CA ASN A 424 5.18 -14.97 1.74
C ASN A 424 5.27 -16.49 1.45
N GLU A 425 6.47 -17.01 1.18
CA GLU A 425 6.67 -18.45 0.96
C GLU A 425 6.31 -19.26 2.20
N LYS A 426 6.79 -18.84 3.37
CA LYS A 426 6.50 -19.49 4.65
C LYS A 426 4.99 -19.54 4.92
N LEU A 427 4.28 -18.44 4.67
CA LEU A 427 2.84 -18.39 4.85
C LEU A 427 2.10 -19.36 3.91
N VAL A 428 2.51 -19.43 2.64
CA VAL A 428 1.93 -20.40 1.69
C VAL A 428 2.20 -21.83 2.18
N ASP A 429 3.41 -22.14 2.62
CA ASP A 429 3.75 -23.48 3.14
C ASP A 429 2.97 -23.83 4.42
N GLU A 430 2.84 -22.87 5.36
CA GLU A 430 2.06 -23.06 6.59
C GLU A 430 0.59 -23.37 6.29
N VAL A 431 -0.02 -22.61 5.38
CA VAL A 431 -1.46 -22.74 5.08
C VAL A 431 -1.72 -23.91 4.13
N VAL A 432 -1.11 -23.88 2.95
CA VAL A 432 -1.39 -24.83 1.86
C VAL A 432 -0.73 -26.18 2.17
N GLY A 433 0.51 -26.18 2.64
CA GLY A 433 1.20 -27.42 3.05
C GLY A 433 0.49 -28.13 4.20
N GLY A 434 0.03 -27.37 5.21
CA GLY A 434 -0.78 -27.92 6.30
C GLY A 434 -2.11 -28.53 5.82
N LEU A 435 -2.84 -27.83 4.95
CA LEU A 435 -4.09 -28.33 4.38
C LEU A 435 -3.87 -29.56 3.49
N ILE A 436 -2.80 -29.59 2.69
CA ILE A 436 -2.40 -30.75 1.89
C ILE A 436 -2.14 -31.96 2.78
N ALA A 437 -1.36 -31.79 3.85
CA ALA A 437 -1.02 -32.88 4.76
C ALA A 437 -2.27 -33.46 5.45
N SER A 438 -3.28 -32.62 5.71
CA SER A 438 -4.57 -33.04 6.28
C SER A 438 -5.59 -33.57 5.25
N GLY A 439 -5.28 -33.53 3.95
CA GLY A 439 -6.21 -33.93 2.89
C GLY A 439 -7.38 -32.96 2.64
N GLN A 440 -7.24 -31.69 3.05
CA GLN A 440 -8.28 -30.65 3.01
C GLN A 440 -7.93 -29.47 2.08
N ALA A 441 -6.97 -29.66 1.17
CA ALA A 441 -6.51 -28.60 0.28
C ALA A 441 -7.47 -28.36 -0.90
N ASP A 442 -8.48 -27.52 -0.66
CA ASP A 442 -9.32 -26.92 -1.70
C ASP A 442 -9.28 -25.37 -1.62
N GLY A 443 -9.71 -24.70 -2.68
CA GLY A 443 -9.64 -23.24 -2.77
C GLY A 443 -10.39 -22.51 -1.65
N GLN A 444 -11.52 -23.04 -1.20
CA GLN A 444 -12.33 -22.44 -0.15
C GLN A 444 -11.68 -22.62 1.23
N SER A 445 -11.15 -23.81 1.50
CA SER A 445 -10.42 -24.13 2.73
C SER A 445 -9.14 -23.29 2.85
N ILE A 446 -8.40 -23.12 1.75
CA ILE A 446 -7.22 -22.23 1.69
C ILE A 446 -7.62 -20.79 2.01
N TRP A 447 -8.61 -20.24 1.30
CA TRP A 447 -9.07 -18.86 1.53
C TRP A 447 -9.51 -18.62 2.98
N ARG A 448 -10.32 -19.54 3.53
CA ARG A 448 -10.77 -19.46 4.94
C ARG A 448 -9.59 -19.52 5.90
N LYS A 449 -8.62 -20.41 5.67
CA LYS A 449 -7.47 -20.55 6.56
C LYS A 449 -6.58 -19.31 6.55
N VAL A 450 -6.33 -18.70 5.38
CA VAL A 450 -5.60 -17.42 5.31
C VAL A 450 -6.37 -16.31 6.03
N ALA A 451 -7.68 -16.17 5.76
CA ALA A 451 -8.51 -15.15 6.40
C ALA A 451 -8.56 -15.33 7.93
N GLN A 452 -8.68 -16.57 8.41
CA GLN A 452 -8.61 -16.92 9.82
C GLN A 452 -7.26 -16.53 10.41
N SER A 453 -6.14 -16.93 9.79
CA SER A 453 -4.80 -16.57 10.28
C SER A 453 -4.60 -15.06 10.37
N ILE A 454 -5.08 -14.28 9.39
CA ILE A 454 -5.04 -12.81 9.45
C ILE A 454 -5.83 -12.32 10.65
N ASN A 455 -7.08 -12.74 10.78
CA ASN A 455 -7.96 -12.26 11.85
C ASN A 455 -7.43 -12.64 13.23
N GLU A 456 -6.99 -13.90 13.43
CA GLU A 456 -6.38 -14.35 14.69
C GLU A 456 -5.16 -13.53 15.06
N ARG A 457 -4.31 -13.15 14.10
CA ARG A 457 -3.13 -12.31 14.36
C ARG A 457 -3.51 -10.87 14.67
N VAL A 458 -4.53 -10.31 13.99
CA VAL A 458 -5.08 -8.98 14.30
C VAL A 458 -5.68 -8.98 15.71
N ASP A 459 -6.56 -9.92 16.01
CA ASP A 459 -7.24 -10.02 17.31
C ASP A 459 -6.22 -10.22 18.43
N HIS A 460 -5.28 -11.17 18.26
CA HIS A 460 -4.18 -11.39 19.20
C HIS A 460 -3.36 -10.12 19.45
N THR A 461 -3.12 -9.32 18.41
CA THR A 461 -2.39 -8.06 18.54
C THR A 461 -3.19 -7.01 19.30
N LEU A 462 -4.47 -6.84 18.98
CA LEU A 462 -5.31 -5.79 19.54
C LEU A 462 -5.74 -6.08 20.99
N ASP A 463 -5.87 -7.36 21.35
CA ASP A 463 -6.24 -7.80 22.70
C ASP A 463 -5.06 -7.86 23.67
N ARG A 464 -3.83 -7.86 23.15
CA ARG A 464 -2.63 -7.99 23.98
C ARG A 464 -2.32 -6.67 24.69
N GLU A 465 -2.22 -6.77 26.01
CA GLU A 465 -1.73 -5.69 26.86
C GLU A 465 -0.26 -5.93 27.19
N PHE A 466 0.52 -4.86 27.17
CA PHE A 466 1.95 -4.88 27.46
C PHE A 466 2.22 -4.01 28.67
N ALA A 467 3.11 -4.49 29.56
CA ALA A 467 3.64 -3.63 30.61
C ALA A 467 4.47 -2.49 30.00
N PRO A 468 4.58 -1.32 30.65
CA PRO A 468 5.37 -0.19 30.12
C PRO A 468 6.80 -0.56 29.72
N GLU A 469 7.47 -1.42 30.49
CA GLU A 469 8.82 -1.92 30.20
C GLU A 469 8.86 -2.79 28.93
N ASP A 470 7.83 -3.59 28.70
CA ASP A 470 7.69 -4.40 27.49
C ASP A 470 7.42 -3.53 26.26
N ILE A 471 6.61 -2.48 26.41
CA ILE A 471 6.33 -1.50 25.35
C ILE A 471 7.63 -0.85 24.89
N ALA A 472 8.46 -0.37 25.83
CA ALA A 472 9.75 0.23 25.51
C ALA A 472 10.69 -0.77 24.81
N ARG A 473 10.78 -2.00 25.29
CA ARG A 473 11.60 -3.06 24.68
C ARG A 473 11.14 -3.40 23.25
N GLN A 474 9.83 -3.47 23.01
CA GLN A 474 9.27 -3.75 21.69
C GLN A 474 9.42 -2.57 20.73
N ALA A 475 9.54 -1.34 21.22
CA ALA A 475 9.80 -0.16 20.39
C ALA A 475 11.26 -0.02 19.95
N ASP A 476 12.21 -0.67 20.66
CA ASP A 476 13.63 -0.67 20.31
C ASP A 476 13.93 -1.59 19.10
N VAL A 477 14.25 -0.97 17.96
CA VAL A 477 14.51 -1.66 16.70
C VAL A 477 15.80 -2.50 16.69
N THR A 478 16.66 -2.40 17.71
CA THR A 478 17.82 -3.30 17.84
C THR A 478 17.42 -4.71 18.24
N THR A 479 16.24 -4.87 18.84
CA THR A 479 15.72 -6.17 19.28
C THR A 479 14.98 -6.91 18.16
N TRP A 480 14.65 -6.22 17.07
CA TRP A 480 13.82 -6.76 16.00
C TRP A 480 14.60 -7.72 15.11
N ARG A 481 14.00 -8.89 14.87
CA ARG A 481 14.49 -9.89 13.92
C ARG A 481 13.57 -9.91 12.72
N LEU A 482 14.07 -9.43 11.59
CA LEU A 482 13.29 -9.32 10.35
C LEU A 482 13.18 -10.67 9.61
N THR A 483 14.13 -11.58 9.86
CA THR A 483 14.19 -12.94 9.28
C THR A 483 13.73 -14.01 10.25
#